data_AF-A0A3M1PVY6-F1
#
_entry.id   AF-A0A3M1PVY6-F1
#
_cell.length_a   1.000
_cell.length_b   1.000
_cell.length_c   1.000
_cell.angle_alpha   90.00
_cell.angle_beta   90.00
_cell.angle_gamma   90.00
#
_symmetry.space_group_name_H-M   'P 1'
#
loop_
_entity.id
_entity.type
_entity.pdbx_description
1 polymer ?
#
loop_
_entity_poly.entity_id
_entity_poly.type
_entity_poly.pdbx_seq_one_letter_code
_entity_poly.pdbx_strand_id
1 'polypeptide(L)'
;MSEQTRPEGELDLTAIIGWGIVSIVLFFVLVTAIQALFFRYERAFLEARVYGVSPIEPRQVRAEQLERISRYRWIDEKQGVVAIPIDRAMELIAREQGAAAEDR
;
A
#
# COMPACT_ATOMS: atom_id res chain seq x y z
N MET A 1 -35.29 -69.94 -0.77
CA MET A 1 -34.22 -68.95 -0.50
C MET A 1 -33.93 -68.28 -1.82
N SER A 2 -34.78 -67.33 -2.20
CA SER A 2 -34.66 -66.57 -3.46
C SER A 2 -34.27 -65.16 -3.06
N GLU A 3 -32.99 -64.87 -3.24
CA GLU A 3 -32.38 -63.58 -2.99
C GLU A 3 -33.06 -62.53 -3.87
N GLN A 4 -33.78 -61.62 -3.22
CA GLN A 4 -34.41 -60.48 -3.85
C GLN A 4 -33.30 -59.46 -4.14
N THR A 5 -32.83 -59.42 -5.38
CA THR A 5 -31.87 -58.42 -5.84
C THR A 5 -32.53 -57.03 -5.76
N ARG A 6 -31.95 -56.20 -4.89
CA ARG A 6 -32.32 -54.80 -4.66
C ARG A 6 -32.17 -54.03 -5.98
N PRO A 7 -33.09 -53.11 -6.34
CA PRO A 7 -32.82 -52.23 -7.47
C PRO A 7 -31.62 -51.37 -7.11
N GLU A 8 -30.46 -51.70 -7.69
CA GLU A 8 -29.26 -50.87 -7.67
C GLU A 8 -29.68 -49.49 -8.19
N GLY A 9 -29.47 -48.44 -7.38
CA GLY A 9 -29.94 -47.10 -7.69
C GLY A 9 -29.44 -46.66 -9.05
N GLU A 10 -30.35 -46.58 -10.02
CA GLU A 10 -30.03 -46.12 -11.37
C GLU A 10 -29.56 -44.67 -11.23
N LEU A 11 -28.26 -44.48 -11.39
CA LEU A 11 -27.62 -43.18 -11.23
C LEU A 11 -28.16 -42.30 -12.35
N ASP A 12 -29.14 -41.45 -12.04
CA ASP A 12 -29.80 -40.61 -13.02
C ASP A 12 -28.80 -39.55 -13.49
N LEU A 13 -28.10 -39.88 -14.57
CA LEU A 13 -27.07 -39.06 -15.18
C LEU A 13 -27.66 -37.71 -15.62
N THR A 14 -28.93 -37.68 -16.03
CA THR A 14 -29.64 -36.45 -16.39
C THR A 14 -29.88 -35.58 -15.16
N ALA A 15 -30.27 -36.17 -14.03
CA ALA A 15 -30.41 -35.44 -12.77
C ALA A 15 -29.07 -34.87 -12.29
N ILE A 16 -27.98 -35.66 -12.37
CA ILE A 16 -26.64 -35.22 -11.97
C ILE A 16 -26.14 -34.07 -12.84
N ILE A 17 -26.29 -34.18 -14.15
CA ILE A 17 -25.93 -33.11 -15.10
C ILE A 17 -26.76 -31.86 -14.82
N GLY A 18 -28.06 -32.01 -14.55
CA GLY A 18 -28.95 -30.91 -14.18
C GLY A 18 -28.46 -30.15 -12.95
N TRP A 19 -28.18 -30.85 -11.85
CA TRP A 19 -27.64 -30.24 -10.64
C TRP A 19 -26.24 -29.63 -10.83
N GLY A 20 -25.42 -30.25 -11.68
CA GLY A 20 -24.11 -29.70 -12.07
C GLY A 20 -24.25 -28.32 -12.71
N ILE A 21 -25.11 -28.17 -13.72
CA ILE A 21 -25.34 -26.89 -14.39
C ILE A 21 -25.90 -25.85 -13.42
N VAL A 22 -26.86 -26.24 -12.58
CA VAL A 22 -27.44 -25.35 -11.56
C VAL A 22 -26.36 -24.85 -10.60
N SER A 23 -25.45 -25.72 -10.16
CA SER A 23 -24.35 -25.36 -9.26
C SER A 23 -23.37 -24.37 -9.91
N ILE A 24 -23.06 -24.55 -11.20
CA ILE A 24 -22.17 -23.65 -11.95
C ILE A 24 -22.79 -22.26 -12.09
N VAL A 25 -24.07 -22.20 -12.45
CA VAL A 25 -24.80 -20.94 -12.58
C VAL A 25 -24.88 -20.24 -11.22
N LEU A 26 -25.19 -20.98 -10.15
CA LEU A 26 -25.25 -20.44 -8.80
C LEU A 26 -23.89 -19.89 -8.35
N PHE A 27 -22.81 -20.63 -8.59
CA PHE A 27 -21.45 -20.20 -8.27
C PHE A 27 -21.07 -18.93 -9.03
N PHE A 28 -21.39 -18.88 -10.33
CA PHE A 28 -21.15 -17.69 -11.14
C PHE A 28 -21.90 -16.46 -10.59
N VAL A 29 -23.19 -16.61 -10.27
CA VAL A 29 -23.99 -15.54 -9.66
C VAL A 29 -23.41 -15.09 -8.33
N LEU A 30 -22.96 -16.02 -7.48
CA LEU A 30 -22.33 -15.71 -6.20
C LEU A 30 -21.06 -14.89 -6.38
N VAL A 31 -20.17 -15.31 -7.29
CA VAL A 31 -18.93 -14.58 -7.60
C VAL A 31 -19.25 -13.19 -8.15
N THR A 32 -20.19 -13.07 -9.09
CA THR A 32 -20.61 -11.77 -9.63
C THR A 32 -21.24 -10.87 -8.56
N ALA A 33 -22.05 -11.41 -7.65
CA ALA A 33 -22.65 -10.65 -6.57
C ALA A 33 -21.59 -10.12 -5.60
N ILE A 34 -20.60 -10.95 -5.24
CA ILE A 34 -19.46 -10.54 -4.39
C ILE A 34 -18.63 -9.47 -5.10
N GLN A 35 -18.30 -9.66 -6.38
CA GLN A 35 -17.58 -8.65 -7.16
C GLN A 35 -18.37 -7.33 -7.23
N ALA A 36 -19.67 -7.38 -7.53
CA ALA A 36 -20.52 -6.19 -7.59
C ALA A 36 -20.59 -5.46 -6.24
N LEU A 37 -20.66 -6.21 -5.14
CA LEU A 37 -20.60 -5.68 -3.79
C LEU A 37 -19.24 -5.01 -3.55
N PHE A 38 -18.14 -5.67 -3.93
CA PHE A 38 -16.79 -5.12 -3.79
C PHE A 38 -16.61 -3.85 -4.63
N PHE A 39 -17.01 -3.83 -5.91
CA PHE A 39 -16.99 -2.63 -6.74
C PHE A 39 -17.83 -1.47 -6.16
N ARG A 40 -18.93 -1.77 -5.47
CA ARG A 40 -19.74 -0.75 -4.78
C ARG A 40 -18.99 -0.13 -3.60
N TYR A 41 -18.19 -0.93 -2.87
CA TYR A 41 -17.34 -0.41 -1.78
C TYR A 41 -16.04 0.20 -2.30
N GLU A 42 -15.46 -0.34 -3.35
CA GLU A 42 -14.13 0.01 -3.82
C GLU A 42 -14.11 1.34 -4.58
N ARG A 43 -15.23 1.75 -5.18
CA ARG A 43 -15.42 3.14 -5.64
C ARG A 43 -15.25 4.16 -4.51
N ALA A 44 -15.49 3.80 -3.25
CA ALA A 44 -15.27 4.69 -2.11
C ALA A 44 -13.80 4.72 -1.63
N PHE A 45 -12.96 3.74 -1.99
CA PHE A 45 -11.60 3.61 -1.47
C PHE A 45 -10.50 3.86 -2.50
N LEU A 46 -10.70 3.50 -3.79
CA LEU A 46 -9.70 3.75 -4.84
C LEU A 46 -9.64 5.23 -5.24
N GLU A 47 -10.76 5.95 -5.22
CA GLU A 47 -10.76 7.39 -5.45
C GLU A 47 -10.06 8.13 -4.28
N ALA A 48 -10.20 7.61 -3.06
CA ALA A 48 -9.54 8.16 -1.87
C ALA A 48 -8.02 7.87 -1.79
N ARG A 49 -7.49 6.85 -2.50
CA ARG A 49 -6.05 6.53 -2.45
C ARG A 49 -5.27 6.76 -3.74
N VAL A 50 -5.92 6.74 -4.90
CA VAL A 50 -5.28 7.02 -6.19
C VAL A 50 -5.44 8.50 -6.59
N TYR A 51 -6.47 9.19 -6.10
CA TYR A 51 -6.63 10.66 -6.24
C TYR A 51 -6.49 11.44 -4.94
N GLY A 52 -6.46 10.77 -3.78
CA GLY A 52 -6.29 11.38 -2.47
C GLY A 52 -4.84 11.64 -2.04
N VAL A 53 -3.88 11.64 -2.97
CA VAL A 53 -2.69 12.49 -2.77
C VAL A 53 -3.14 13.92 -3.04
N SER A 54 -3.87 14.51 -2.09
CA SER A 54 -3.87 15.97 -1.97
C SER A 54 -2.40 16.35 -1.78
N PRO A 55 -1.72 16.99 -2.75
CA PRO A 55 -0.27 17.16 -2.69
C PRO A 55 0.17 18.26 -1.71
N ILE A 56 -0.71 18.63 -0.77
CA ILE A 56 -0.53 19.79 0.10
C ILE A 56 0.17 19.39 1.40
N GLU A 57 -0.07 18.19 1.93
CA GLU A 57 0.62 17.76 3.16
C GLU A 57 2.11 17.42 2.98
N PRO A 58 2.55 16.66 1.95
CA PRO A 58 3.98 16.39 1.77
C PRO A 58 4.78 17.66 1.45
N ARG A 59 4.16 18.66 0.80
CA ARG A 59 4.81 19.94 0.49
C ARG A 59 4.95 20.83 1.71
N GLN A 60 3.93 20.92 2.56
CA GLN A 60 3.99 21.72 3.78
C GLN A 60 4.98 21.13 4.79
N VAL A 61 4.91 19.81 5.04
CA VAL A 61 5.86 19.14 5.96
C VAL A 61 7.29 19.21 5.42
N ARG A 62 7.50 19.06 4.11
CA ARG A 62 8.82 19.20 3.49
C ARG A 62 9.31 20.65 3.49
N ALA A 63 8.42 21.62 3.28
CA ALA A 63 8.78 23.04 3.36
C ALA A 63 9.19 23.41 4.79
N GLU A 64 8.45 22.98 5.80
CA GLU A 64 8.78 23.21 7.21
C GLU A 64 10.11 22.54 7.60
N GLN A 65 10.35 21.32 7.14
CA GLN A 65 11.64 20.65 7.33
C GLN A 65 12.79 21.41 6.65
N LEU A 66 12.57 21.88 5.42
CA LEU A 66 13.57 22.66 4.68
C LEU A 66 13.84 24.00 5.39
N GLU A 67 12.81 24.65 5.93
CA GLU A 67 12.92 25.90 6.68
C GLU A 67 13.72 25.74 7.98
N ARG A 68 13.69 24.55 8.59
CA ARG A 68 14.44 24.25 9.82
C ARG A 68 15.92 24.01 9.57
N ILE A 69 16.28 23.38 8.44
CA ILE A 69 17.67 23.02 8.12
C ILE A 69 18.41 24.07 7.28
N SER A 70 17.68 25.01 6.66
CA SER A 70 18.25 26.06 5.80
C SER A 70 18.61 27.35 6.53
N ARG A 71 18.34 27.46 7.84
CA ARG A 71 18.53 28.69 8.61
C ARG A 71 19.49 28.51 9.77
N TYR A 72 20.20 29.61 10.09
CA TYR A 72 21.00 29.69 11.31
C TYR A 72 20.11 29.71 12.54
N ARG A 73 20.48 28.95 13.57
CA ARG A 73 19.75 28.87 14.84
C ARG A 73 20.70 28.56 15.98
N TRP A 74 20.46 29.14 17.15
CA TRP A 74 21.13 28.71 18.39
C TRP A 74 20.57 27.38 18.87
N ILE A 75 21.42 26.36 19.03
CA ILE A 75 21.05 25.08 19.64
C ILE A 75 21.20 25.19 21.16
N ASP A 76 22.31 25.78 21.61
CA ASP A 76 22.57 26.06 23.01
C ASP A 76 23.38 27.37 23.13
N GLU A 77 22.71 28.43 23.57
CA GLU A 77 23.31 29.76 23.74
C GLU A 77 24.33 29.80 24.88
N LYS A 78 24.14 28.99 25.94
CA LYS A 78 25.05 28.96 27.10
C LYS A 78 26.37 28.30 26.75
N GLN A 79 26.33 27.32 25.87
CA GLN A 79 27.51 26.60 25.38
C GLN A 79 28.06 27.19 24.06
N GLY A 80 27.43 28.23 23.52
CA GLY A 80 27.86 28.87 22.27
C GLY A 80 27.66 28.01 21.01
N VAL A 81 26.77 27.01 21.05
CA VAL A 81 26.56 26.07 19.94
C VAL A 81 25.50 26.58 18.98
N VAL A 82 25.90 26.82 17.73
CA VAL A 82 25.04 27.27 16.62
C VAL A 82 24.82 26.15 15.59
N ALA A 83 23.59 26.04 15.11
CA ALA A 83 23.25 25.35 13.88
C ALA A 83 23.56 26.25 12.69
N ILE A 84 24.35 25.74 11.75
CA ILE A 84 24.56 26.35 10.44
C ILE A 84 23.62 25.71 9.41
N PRO A 85 23.25 26.42 8.32
CA PRO A 85 22.50 25.84 7.22
C PRO A 85 23.18 24.60 6.66
N ILE A 86 22.39 23.58 6.31
CA ILE A 86 22.91 22.29 5.85
C ILE A 86 23.85 22.42 4.64
N ASP A 87 23.57 23.33 3.71
CA ASP A 87 24.41 23.56 2.53
C ASP A 87 25.81 24.05 2.91
N ARG A 88 25.91 24.89 3.95
CA ARG A 88 27.19 25.35 4.48
C ARG A 88 27.91 24.28 5.27
N ALA A 89 27.18 23.45 6.02
CA ALA A 89 27.77 22.30 6.71
C ALA A 89 28.41 21.33 5.71
N MET A 90 27.71 21.02 4.62
CA MET A 90 28.24 20.14 3.57
C MET A 90 29.50 20.72 2.93
N GLU A 91 29.51 22.02 2.62
CA GLU A 91 30.68 22.68 2.03
C GLU A 91 31.89 22.66 2.98
N LEU A 92 31.68 22.92 4.27
CA LEU A 92 32.75 22.89 5.27
C LEU A 92 33.30 21.48 5.46
N ILE A 93 32.44 20.47 5.57
CA ILE A 93 32.85 19.07 5.71
C ILE A 93 33.60 18.59 4.46
N ALA A 94 33.13 18.95 3.26
CA ALA A 94 33.81 18.59 2.02
C ALA A 94 35.21 19.22 1.93
N ARG A 95 35.36 20.47 2.38
CA ARG A 95 36.66 21.15 2.46
C ARG A 95 37.57 20.53 3.51
N GLU A 96 37.05 20.20 4.69
CA GLU A 96 37.81 19.53 5.76
C GLU A 96 38.29 18.14 5.32
N GLN A 97 37.44 17.36 4.66
CA GLN A 97 37.81 16.05 4.13
C GLN A 97 38.81 16.15 2.98
N GLY A 98 38.68 17.14 2.10
CA GLY A 98 39.64 17.42 1.03
C GLY A 98 41.01 17.81 1.59
N ALA A 99 41.05 18.76 2.52
CA ALA A 99 42.29 19.22 3.15
C ALA A 99 42.96 18.11 3.99
N ALA A 100 42.17 17.27 4.67
CA ALA A 100 42.69 16.12 5.43
C ALA A 100 43.19 14.96 4.54
N ALA A 101 42.81 14.94 3.26
CA ALA A 101 43.29 13.97 2.28
C ALA A 101 44.58 14.42 1.58
N GLU A 102 44.82 15.74 1.47
CA GLU A 102 46.05 16.31 0.93
C GLU A 102 47.25 16.29 1.90
N ASP A 103 47.00 16.15 3.21
CA ASP A 103 48.03 16.09 4.27
C ASP A 103 48.48 14.64 4.62
N ARG A 104 48.15 13.64 3.79
CA ARG A 104 48.60 12.23 3.92
C ARG A 104 49.41 11.78 2.72
#